data_AF-A0A8J8B107-F1
#
_entry.id   AF-A0A8J8B107-F1
#
_cell.length_a   1.000
_cell.length_b   1.000
_cell.length_c   1.000
_cell.angle_alpha   90.00
_cell.angle_beta   90.00
_cell.angle_gamma   90.00
#
_symmetry.space_group_name_H-M   'P 1'
#
loop_
_entity.id
_entity.type
_entity.pdbx_description
1 polymer ?
#
loop_
_entity_poly.entity_id
_entity_poly.type
_entity_poly.pdbx_seq_one_letter_code
_entity_poly.pdbx_strand_id
1 'polypeptide(L)'
;MPQPEKRPEVVEEPQSGSSEPVTTESRATTAQPLADEEPAPVSALDDPNVEVHPGDVSAGQGKAAVCAACHGADGNSIDPQYPKLAGMPERYIARQLALFKTGERPNPIMQSFAAPLSAQDMRDIGAFFASQQALPGVADDTAIADGPNEGARFYEVGETLFRAGDRTRGIPACMACHGPDGAGNPGPAYPSLAGQHAQYTATKLQMFRDGDGYGEGESENLVMVQVAANLTDEEIQSLATYVEGLHAVADEAPASDEPQIEAAAAPAGGTGISEATPETDFTGAQTSDAAAEEVRENQEEAREDAEDAEPGPEGN
;
A
#
# COMPACT_ATOMS: atom_id res chain seq x y z
N MET A 1 -36.26 -36.46 -38.53
CA MET A 1 -37.03 -35.65 -39.48
C MET A 1 -38.19 -35.02 -38.74
N PRO A 2 -38.25 -33.69 -38.64
CA PRO A 2 -39.40 -32.96 -38.12
C PRO A 2 -40.39 -32.64 -39.25
N GLN A 3 -41.68 -32.59 -38.93
CA GLN A 3 -42.66 -31.78 -39.66
C GLN A 3 -43.70 -31.28 -38.64
N PRO A 4 -43.87 -29.96 -38.45
CA PRO A 4 -45.02 -29.40 -37.76
C PRO A 4 -46.02 -28.85 -38.78
N GLU A 5 -47.30 -29.21 -38.64
CA GLU A 5 -48.40 -28.67 -39.43
C GLU A 5 -49.10 -27.49 -38.73
N LYS A 6 -49.70 -26.66 -39.58
CA LYS A 6 -50.07 -25.24 -39.42
C LYS A 6 -51.21 -24.95 -38.42
N ARG A 7 -51.13 -23.73 -37.88
CA ARG A 7 -52.18 -22.96 -37.19
C ARG A 7 -52.96 -22.10 -38.20
N PRO A 8 -54.22 -21.72 -37.92
CA PRO A 8 -54.77 -20.47 -38.42
C PRO A 8 -55.33 -19.52 -37.33
N GLU A 9 -55.29 -18.23 -37.66
CA GLU A 9 -55.74 -17.03 -36.95
C GLU A 9 -57.26 -16.95 -36.68
N VAL A 10 -57.65 -16.16 -35.66
CA VAL A 10 -58.81 -15.25 -35.70
C VAL A 10 -58.50 -13.99 -34.88
N VAL A 11 -58.99 -12.86 -35.40
CA VAL A 11 -58.81 -11.43 -35.09
C VAL A 11 -59.92 -10.88 -34.14
N GLU A 12 -59.64 -9.87 -33.31
CA GLU A 12 -60.42 -8.61 -33.09
C GLU A 12 -60.14 -7.89 -31.74
N GLU A 13 -59.88 -6.58 -31.82
CA GLU A 13 -60.03 -5.50 -30.80
C GLU A 13 -61.44 -4.83 -30.99
N PRO A 14 -62.03 -3.92 -30.14
CA PRO A 14 -61.36 -2.73 -29.54
C PRO A 14 -62.02 -1.95 -28.32
N GLN A 15 -61.40 -0.80 -27.95
CA GLN A 15 -61.92 0.51 -27.39
C GLN A 15 -62.16 0.83 -25.87
N SER A 16 -61.35 1.81 -25.36
CA SER A 16 -61.64 3.19 -24.82
C SER A 16 -62.51 3.50 -23.56
N GLY A 17 -62.02 4.39 -22.67
CA GLY A 17 -62.82 5.24 -21.74
C GLY A 17 -62.02 6.06 -20.68
N SER A 18 -62.25 7.38 -20.59
CA SER A 18 -61.51 8.43 -19.80
C SER A 18 -62.29 9.00 -18.59
N SER A 19 -61.61 9.59 -17.56
CA SER A 19 -61.95 10.90 -16.89
C SER A 19 -61.18 11.20 -15.57
N GLU A 20 -60.63 12.43 -15.41
CA GLU A 20 -59.95 13.06 -14.23
C GLU A 20 -60.96 13.78 -13.26
N PRO A 21 -60.62 14.64 -12.23
CA PRO A 21 -59.36 15.03 -11.55
C PRO A 21 -59.44 15.15 -9.99
N VAL A 22 -58.31 15.33 -9.27
CA VAL A 22 -58.26 15.94 -7.91
C VAL A 22 -57.02 16.82 -7.76
N THR A 23 -57.24 18.08 -7.35
CA THR A 23 -56.21 19.07 -6.98
C THR A 23 -56.02 19.13 -5.47
N THR A 24 -54.77 19.08 -4.99
CA THR A 24 -54.32 19.79 -3.79
C THR A 24 -52.88 20.27 -3.99
N GLU A 25 -52.70 21.58 -4.04
CA GLU A 25 -51.39 22.24 -3.96
C GLU A 25 -50.82 22.14 -2.54
N SER A 26 -49.57 21.72 -2.43
CA SER A 26 -48.71 21.99 -1.28
C SER A 26 -47.37 22.51 -1.79
N ARG A 27 -47.02 23.71 -1.36
CA ARG A 27 -45.77 24.40 -1.67
C ARG A 27 -44.63 23.65 -0.96
N ALA A 28 -43.77 22.99 -1.72
CA ALA A 28 -42.46 22.54 -1.26
C ALA A 28 -41.38 23.39 -1.92
N THR A 29 -40.48 23.90 -1.09
CA THR A 29 -39.32 24.71 -1.47
C THR A 29 -38.44 23.99 -2.48
N THR A 30 -38.09 24.66 -3.58
CA THR A 30 -37.14 24.14 -4.56
C THR A 30 -35.73 24.27 -3.97
N ALA A 31 -35.15 23.15 -3.57
CA ALA A 31 -33.70 22.95 -3.62
C ALA A 31 -33.46 21.92 -4.71
N GLN A 32 -32.98 22.38 -5.88
CA GLN A 32 -32.37 21.46 -6.83
C GLN A 32 -30.99 21.12 -6.26
N PRO A 33 -30.69 19.86 -5.92
CA PRO A 33 -29.31 19.47 -5.73
C PRO A 33 -28.57 19.78 -7.04
N LEU A 34 -27.38 20.38 -6.93
CA LEU A 34 -26.44 20.34 -8.04
C LEU A 34 -26.32 18.87 -8.44
N ALA A 35 -26.51 18.58 -9.73
CA ALA A 35 -26.31 17.24 -10.23
C ALA A 35 -24.90 16.80 -9.80
N ASP A 36 -24.82 15.67 -9.11
CA ASP A 36 -23.54 15.05 -8.81
C ASP A 36 -22.83 14.86 -10.14
N GLU A 37 -21.76 15.63 -10.32
CA GLU A 37 -20.91 15.54 -11.48
C GLU A 37 -20.25 14.17 -11.39
N GLU A 38 -20.62 13.30 -12.32
CA GLU A 38 -20.13 11.93 -12.41
C GLU A 38 -18.60 11.97 -12.33
N PRO A 39 -17.97 11.25 -11.38
CA PRO A 39 -16.53 11.36 -11.18
C PRO A 39 -15.82 11.03 -12.49
N ALA A 40 -14.86 11.88 -12.85
CA ALA A 40 -14.12 11.73 -14.09
C ALA A 40 -13.55 10.30 -14.17
N PRO A 41 -13.80 9.54 -15.25
CA PRO A 41 -13.33 8.17 -15.32
C PRO A 41 -11.80 8.13 -15.26
N VAL A 42 -11.22 7.15 -14.52
CA VAL A 42 -9.80 6.74 -14.58
C VAL A 42 -9.19 6.67 -15.98
N SER A 43 -10.06 6.58 -17.00
CA SER A 43 -9.71 6.80 -18.39
C SER A 43 -8.92 8.07 -18.65
N ALA A 44 -8.86 9.10 -17.81
CA ALA A 44 -8.01 10.28 -18.08
C ALA A 44 -6.51 9.95 -18.29
N LEU A 45 -6.01 8.82 -17.78
CA LEU A 45 -4.65 8.33 -18.06
C LEU A 45 -4.53 7.50 -19.34
N ASP A 46 -5.65 6.95 -19.82
CA ASP A 46 -5.78 6.09 -20.99
C ASP A 46 -6.73 6.72 -22.05
N ASP A 47 -7.02 8.03 -21.94
CA ASP A 47 -7.99 8.75 -22.77
C ASP A 47 -7.31 8.98 -24.11
N PRO A 48 -7.84 8.44 -25.21
CA PRO A 48 -7.22 8.61 -26.53
C PRO A 48 -7.14 10.08 -26.97
N ASN A 49 -7.83 11.01 -26.28
CA ASN A 49 -7.82 12.44 -26.55
C ASN A 49 -6.83 13.23 -25.68
N VAL A 50 -6.16 12.59 -24.72
CA VAL A 50 -5.09 13.20 -23.91
C VAL A 50 -3.77 12.55 -24.34
N GLU A 51 -2.89 13.31 -24.98
CA GLU A 51 -1.56 12.81 -25.36
C GLU A 51 -0.70 12.67 -24.09
N VAL A 52 -0.48 11.44 -23.63
CA VAL A 52 0.37 11.12 -22.48
C VAL A 52 1.61 10.36 -22.96
N HIS A 53 2.78 10.80 -22.51
CA HIS A 53 4.06 10.17 -22.83
C HIS A 53 4.55 9.32 -21.64
N PRO A 54 5.54 8.42 -21.85
CA PRO A 54 6.28 7.83 -20.73
C PRO A 54 6.79 8.93 -19.78
N GLY A 55 6.78 8.65 -18.48
CA GLY A 55 7.14 9.66 -17.48
C GLY A 55 8.61 10.10 -17.58
N ASP A 56 8.84 11.39 -17.35
CA ASP A 56 10.19 11.97 -17.20
C ASP A 56 10.60 11.94 -15.72
N VAL A 57 11.64 11.15 -15.41
CA VAL A 57 12.18 11.00 -14.05
C VAL A 57 12.62 12.33 -13.44
N SER A 58 13.24 13.22 -14.21
CA SER A 58 13.72 14.51 -13.71
C SER A 58 12.57 15.46 -13.45
N ALA A 59 11.56 15.48 -14.32
CA ALA A 59 10.35 16.25 -14.08
C ALA A 59 9.58 15.71 -12.87
N GLY A 60 9.51 14.38 -12.74
CA GLY A 60 8.87 13.66 -11.64
C GLY A 60 9.50 13.99 -10.29
N GLN A 61 10.84 14.00 -10.22
CA GLN A 61 11.57 14.36 -9.01
C GLN A 61 11.18 15.75 -8.49
N GLY A 62 11.06 16.74 -9.39
CA GLY A 62 10.64 18.10 -9.01
C GLY A 62 9.20 18.16 -8.49
N LYS A 63 8.31 17.32 -9.02
CA LYS A 63 6.88 17.26 -8.63
C LYS A 63 6.65 16.43 -7.37
N ALA A 64 7.48 15.43 -7.12
CA ALA A 64 7.38 14.52 -5.98
C ALA A 64 7.86 15.13 -4.64
N ALA A 65 8.41 16.34 -4.65
CA ALA A 65 8.96 16.98 -3.45
C ALA A 65 7.96 17.05 -2.28
N VAL A 66 6.67 17.27 -2.57
CA VAL A 66 5.61 17.30 -1.55
C VAL A 66 5.27 15.92 -0.99
N CYS A 67 5.49 14.86 -1.77
CA CYS A 67 5.20 13.47 -1.39
C CYS A 67 6.18 12.97 -0.31
N ALA A 68 7.38 13.55 -0.26
CA ALA A 68 8.46 13.12 0.62
C ALA A 68 8.13 13.21 2.12
N ALA A 69 7.22 14.11 2.50
CA ALA A 69 6.82 14.31 3.89
C ALA A 69 6.17 13.06 4.52
N CYS A 70 5.51 12.23 3.71
CA CYS A 70 4.85 11.00 4.17
C CYS A 70 5.51 9.75 3.59
N HIS A 71 5.95 9.79 2.33
CA HIS A 71 6.45 8.60 1.62
C HIS A 71 7.98 8.48 1.63
N GLY A 72 8.70 9.44 2.20
CA GLY A 72 10.17 9.53 2.10
C GLY A 72 10.64 10.17 0.79
N ALA A 73 11.80 10.82 0.83
CA ALA A 73 12.36 11.54 -0.32
C ALA A 73 12.68 10.61 -1.51
N ASP A 74 13.06 9.38 -1.20
CA ASP A 74 13.32 8.29 -2.14
C ASP A 74 12.12 7.33 -2.28
N GLY A 75 11.00 7.61 -1.62
CA GLY A 75 9.83 6.73 -1.61
C GLY A 75 9.92 5.56 -0.61
N ASN A 76 10.93 5.50 0.26
CA ASN A 76 11.00 4.54 1.36
C ASN A 76 10.48 5.16 2.66
N SER A 77 9.16 5.12 2.87
CA SER A 77 8.53 5.62 4.10
C SER A 77 9.10 4.91 5.34
N ILE A 78 9.41 5.69 6.39
CA ILE A 78 9.76 5.15 7.72
C ILE A 78 8.53 4.87 8.59
N ASP A 79 7.39 5.48 8.27
CA ASP A 79 6.14 5.27 8.98
C ASP A 79 5.33 4.17 8.24
N PRO A 80 5.03 3.05 8.91
CA PRO A 80 4.35 1.91 8.29
C PRO A 80 2.90 2.18 7.86
N GLN A 81 2.31 3.28 8.32
CA GLN A 81 0.98 3.71 7.86
C GLN A 81 1.02 4.26 6.42
N TYR A 82 2.14 4.82 5.98
CA TYR A 82 2.32 5.31 4.62
C TYR A 82 3.06 4.28 3.76
N PRO A 83 2.52 3.89 2.60
CA PRO A 83 3.16 2.90 1.75
C PRO A 83 4.49 3.39 1.20
N LYS A 84 5.42 2.46 1.03
CA LYS A 84 6.61 2.66 0.21
C LYS A 84 6.21 2.78 -1.26
N LEU A 85 6.77 3.77 -1.95
CA LEU A 85 6.60 4.04 -3.38
C LEU A 85 7.84 3.65 -4.19
N ALA A 86 9.00 3.55 -3.55
CA ALA A 86 10.25 3.18 -4.20
C ALA A 86 10.13 1.85 -4.95
N GLY A 87 10.57 1.81 -6.21
CA GLY A 87 10.50 0.62 -7.06
C GLY A 87 9.09 0.22 -7.51
N MET A 88 8.06 0.99 -7.16
CA MET A 88 6.69 0.72 -7.61
C MET A 88 6.55 1.07 -9.10
N PRO A 89 5.89 0.23 -9.92
CA PRO A 89 5.78 0.50 -11.35
C PRO A 89 5.13 1.85 -11.67
N GLU A 90 5.70 2.59 -12.62
CA GLU A 90 5.23 3.93 -13.04
C GLU A 90 3.71 3.95 -13.30
N ARG A 91 3.22 3.00 -14.10
CA ARG A 91 1.80 2.93 -14.48
C ARG A 91 0.90 2.68 -13.28
N TYR A 92 1.38 1.90 -12.31
CA TYR A 92 0.62 1.65 -11.09
C TYR A 92 0.49 2.94 -10.27
N ILE A 93 1.60 3.66 -10.02
CA ILE A 93 1.56 4.93 -9.28
C ILE A 93 0.63 5.92 -9.98
N ALA A 94 0.79 6.09 -11.30
CA ALA A 94 -0.03 7.01 -12.05
C ALA A 94 -1.53 6.67 -11.90
N ARG A 95 -1.89 5.39 -12.09
CA ARG A 95 -3.25 4.89 -11.89
C ARG A 95 -3.77 5.18 -10.48
N GLN A 96 -2.97 4.95 -9.44
CA GLN A 96 -3.41 5.22 -8.06
C GLN A 96 -3.66 6.71 -7.83
N LEU A 97 -2.81 7.60 -8.37
CA LEU A 97 -3.02 9.04 -8.29
C LEU A 97 -4.30 9.47 -9.03
N ALA A 98 -4.58 8.89 -10.20
CA ALA A 98 -5.83 9.15 -10.90
C ALA A 98 -7.04 8.68 -10.08
N LEU A 99 -7.02 7.46 -9.55
CA LEU A 99 -8.09 6.94 -8.70
C LEU A 99 -8.34 7.83 -7.47
N PHE A 100 -7.28 8.36 -6.83
CA PHE A 100 -7.43 9.31 -5.73
C PHE A 100 -8.05 10.63 -6.19
N LYS A 101 -7.63 11.14 -7.35
CA LYS A 101 -8.14 12.38 -7.93
C LYS A 101 -9.64 12.26 -8.25
N THR A 102 -10.08 11.14 -8.81
CA THR A 102 -11.47 10.90 -9.21
C THR A 102 -12.35 10.51 -8.03
N GLY A 103 -11.76 10.07 -6.92
CA GLY A 103 -12.46 9.59 -5.74
C GLY A 103 -12.82 8.11 -5.80
N GLU A 104 -12.59 7.44 -6.93
CA GLU A 104 -12.74 5.98 -7.07
C GLU A 104 -11.89 5.21 -6.06
N ARG A 105 -10.73 5.78 -5.67
CA ARG A 105 -9.99 5.39 -4.47
C ARG A 105 -10.19 6.44 -3.38
N PRO A 106 -11.11 6.24 -2.42
CA PRO A 106 -11.38 7.21 -1.38
C PRO A 106 -10.20 7.34 -0.42
N ASN A 107 -9.60 8.53 -0.38
CA ASN A 107 -8.67 8.96 0.65
C ASN A 107 -8.56 10.50 0.62
N PRO A 108 -9.19 11.22 1.56
CA PRO A 108 -9.23 12.68 1.54
C PRO A 108 -7.85 13.34 1.55
N ILE A 109 -6.87 12.71 2.23
CA ILE A 109 -5.50 13.21 2.28
C ILE A 109 -4.90 13.16 0.87
N MET A 110 -4.87 11.97 0.24
CA MET A 110 -4.28 11.80 -1.08
C MET A 110 -5.06 12.50 -2.19
N GLN A 111 -6.39 12.63 -2.06
CA GLN A 111 -7.19 13.40 -3.02
C GLN A 111 -6.72 14.86 -3.09
N SER A 112 -6.39 15.48 -1.96
CA SER A 112 -5.88 16.86 -1.94
C SER A 112 -4.56 17.03 -2.70
N PHE A 113 -3.69 16.01 -2.65
CA PHE A 113 -2.41 16.00 -3.37
C PHE A 113 -2.57 15.60 -4.86
N ALA A 114 -3.54 14.75 -5.17
CA ALA A 114 -3.77 14.27 -6.53
C ALA A 114 -4.60 15.24 -7.38
N ALA A 115 -5.50 16.01 -6.77
CA ALA A 115 -6.39 16.96 -7.44
C ALA A 115 -5.70 17.90 -8.44
N PRO A 116 -4.56 18.57 -8.12
CA PRO A 116 -3.92 19.50 -9.05
C PRO A 116 -3.10 18.81 -10.16
N LEU A 117 -2.85 17.50 -10.08
CA LEU A 117 -1.96 16.82 -11.01
C LEU A 117 -2.62 16.61 -12.38
N SER A 118 -1.89 16.88 -13.45
CA SER A 118 -2.25 16.42 -14.79
C SER A 118 -1.93 14.93 -14.98
N ALA A 119 -2.46 14.32 -16.04
CA ALA A 119 -2.12 12.94 -16.40
C ALA A 119 -0.59 12.74 -16.58
N GLN A 120 0.08 13.70 -17.23
CA GLN A 120 1.53 13.66 -17.41
C GLN A 120 2.28 13.80 -16.08
N ASP A 121 1.82 14.66 -15.16
CA ASP A 121 2.44 14.78 -13.83
C ASP A 121 2.41 13.46 -13.06
N MET A 122 1.29 12.74 -13.14
CA MET A 122 1.14 11.42 -12.51
C MET A 122 2.10 10.38 -13.10
N ARG A 123 2.33 10.42 -14.42
CA ARG A 123 3.32 9.56 -15.10
C ARG A 123 4.75 9.93 -14.71
N ASP A 124 5.08 11.21 -14.69
CA ASP A 124 6.41 11.69 -14.29
C ASP A 124 6.74 11.31 -12.85
N ILE A 125 5.80 11.54 -11.91
CA ILE A 125 5.93 11.11 -10.50
C ILE A 125 6.09 9.59 -10.41
N GLY A 126 5.29 8.85 -11.18
CA GLY A 126 5.40 7.40 -11.27
C GLY A 126 6.78 6.95 -11.75
N ALA A 127 7.33 7.58 -12.79
CA ALA A 127 8.64 7.26 -13.33
C ALA A 127 9.76 7.57 -12.32
N PHE A 128 9.63 8.69 -11.60
CA PHE A 128 10.57 9.03 -10.53
C PHE A 128 10.63 7.94 -9.46
N PHE A 129 9.51 7.57 -8.83
CA PHE A 129 9.51 6.55 -7.78
C PHE A 129 9.84 5.14 -8.29
N ALA A 130 9.45 4.80 -9.52
CA ALA A 130 9.84 3.55 -10.17
C ALA A 130 11.37 3.44 -10.35
N SER A 131 12.07 4.56 -10.49
CA SER A 131 13.54 4.60 -10.58
C SER A 131 14.25 4.51 -9.23
N GLN A 132 13.53 4.63 -8.12
CA GLN A 132 14.12 4.55 -6.79
C GLN A 132 14.32 3.10 -6.36
N GLN A 133 15.36 2.86 -5.55
CA GLN A 133 15.64 1.54 -5.01
C GLN A 133 14.69 1.23 -3.84
N ALA A 134 13.88 0.19 -3.99
CA ALA A 134 13.09 -0.35 -2.88
C ALA A 134 14.01 -0.94 -1.81
N LEU A 135 13.73 -0.62 -0.54
CA LEU A 135 14.45 -1.19 0.60
C LEU A 135 13.60 -2.27 1.29
N PRO A 136 14.14 -3.49 1.49
CA PRO A 136 13.44 -4.52 2.23
C PRO A 136 13.25 -4.13 3.69
N GLY A 137 12.17 -4.63 4.29
CA GLY A 137 12.00 -4.71 5.73
C GLY A 137 12.45 -6.07 6.26
N VAL A 138 11.86 -6.49 7.38
CA VAL A 138 12.17 -7.77 8.03
C VAL A 138 10.88 -8.57 8.15
N ALA A 139 10.92 -9.82 7.69
CA ALA A 139 9.81 -10.74 7.89
C ALA A 139 9.78 -11.28 9.33
N ASP A 140 8.59 -11.47 9.86
CA ASP A 140 8.32 -11.94 11.20
C ASP A 140 8.65 -13.44 11.31
N ASP A 141 9.66 -13.73 12.13
CA ASP A 141 10.13 -15.08 12.42
C ASP A 141 9.51 -15.66 13.69
N THR A 142 8.54 -15.00 14.31
CA THR A 142 7.83 -15.50 15.49
C THR A 142 6.95 -16.70 15.13
N ALA A 143 6.78 -17.60 16.10
CA ALA A 143 5.94 -18.78 15.94
C ALA A 143 4.46 -18.40 16.11
N ILE A 144 3.62 -18.92 15.23
CA ILE A 144 2.17 -18.77 15.31
C ILE A 144 1.67 -19.53 16.54
N ALA A 145 0.97 -18.81 17.43
CA ALA A 145 0.57 -19.33 18.74
C ALA A 145 -0.59 -20.33 18.68
N ASP A 146 -1.53 -20.14 17.75
CA ASP A 146 -2.78 -20.91 17.68
C ASP A 146 -3.26 -21.02 16.22
N GLY A 147 -4.12 -21.99 15.95
CA GLY A 147 -4.80 -22.15 14.67
C GLY A 147 -4.19 -23.22 13.76
N PRO A 148 -4.58 -23.26 12.47
CA PRO A 148 -4.19 -24.34 11.56
C PRO A 148 -2.67 -24.38 11.27
N ASN A 149 -1.97 -23.28 11.49
CA ASN A 149 -0.52 -23.15 11.30
C ASN A 149 0.26 -23.04 12.63
N GLU A 150 -0.31 -23.49 13.74
CA GLU A 150 0.35 -23.48 15.06
C GLU A 150 1.77 -24.06 14.99
N GLY A 151 2.73 -23.32 15.54
CA GLY A 151 4.14 -23.70 15.60
C GLY A 151 4.97 -23.40 14.33
N ALA A 152 4.33 -23.07 13.20
CA ALA A 152 5.04 -22.54 12.03
C ALA A 152 5.45 -21.07 12.27
N ARG A 153 6.44 -20.57 11.53
CA ARG A 153 6.76 -19.13 11.55
C ARG A 153 5.85 -18.36 10.59
N PHE A 154 5.50 -17.12 10.93
CA PHE A 154 4.65 -16.28 10.07
C PHE A 154 5.21 -16.17 8.64
N TYR A 155 6.52 -15.92 8.48
CA TYR A 155 7.11 -15.84 7.15
C TYR A 155 7.04 -17.15 6.34
N GLU A 156 7.04 -18.33 6.99
CA GLU A 156 6.99 -19.64 6.31
C GLU A 156 5.60 -19.88 5.70
N VAL A 157 4.55 -19.51 6.44
CA VAL A 157 3.16 -19.56 5.95
C VAL A 157 2.98 -18.56 4.81
N GLY A 158 3.48 -17.34 5.00
CA GLY A 158 3.43 -16.28 3.99
C GLY A 158 4.15 -16.68 2.71
N GLU A 159 5.35 -17.26 2.81
CA GLU A 159 6.11 -17.77 1.66
C GLU A 159 5.33 -18.85 0.91
N THR A 160 4.76 -19.79 1.65
CA THR A 160 4.00 -20.90 1.06
C THR A 160 2.82 -20.37 0.25
N LEU A 161 2.02 -19.47 0.82
CA LEU A 161 0.88 -18.86 0.13
C LEU A 161 1.32 -17.97 -1.04
N PHE A 162 2.37 -17.17 -0.86
CA PHE A 162 2.87 -16.29 -1.91
C PHE A 162 3.35 -17.08 -3.14
N ARG A 163 4.10 -18.17 -2.90
CA ARG A 163 4.71 -18.97 -3.96
C ARG A 163 3.77 -20.00 -4.58
N ALA A 164 2.91 -20.63 -3.78
CA ALA A 164 2.10 -21.76 -4.22
C ALA A 164 0.59 -21.49 -4.21
N GLY A 165 0.14 -20.53 -3.41
CA GLY A 165 -1.28 -20.34 -3.10
C GLY A 165 -1.88 -21.56 -2.38
N ASP A 166 -3.20 -21.63 -2.38
CA ASP A 166 -3.97 -22.79 -1.95
C ASP A 166 -5.10 -23.08 -2.94
N ARG A 167 -4.87 -24.04 -3.83
CA ARG A 167 -5.84 -24.43 -4.85
C ARG A 167 -7.13 -25.00 -4.27
N THR A 168 -7.09 -25.60 -3.08
CA THR A 168 -8.28 -26.22 -2.47
C THR A 168 -9.27 -25.16 -1.98
N ARG A 169 -8.75 -24.00 -1.58
CA ARG A 169 -9.52 -22.81 -1.19
C ARG A 169 -9.64 -21.77 -2.31
N GLY A 170 -9.13 -22.06 -3.51
CA GLY A 170 -9.18 -21.14 -4.65
C GLY A 170 -8.28 -19.92 -4.51
N ILE A 171 -7.24 -19.96 -3.67
CA ILE A 171 -6.24 -18.91 -3.53
C ILE A 171 -5.14 -19.17 -4.55
N PRO A 172 -4.96 -18.37 -5.60
CA PRO A 172 -3.84 -18.53 -6.52
C PRO A 172 -2.53 -18.11 -5.86
N ALA A 173 -1.40 -18.58 -6.42
CA ALA A 173 -0.09 -18.09 -6.01
C ALA A 173 0.05 -16.59 -6.34
N CYS A 174 0.40 -15.78 -5.34
CA CYS A 174 0.58 -14.33 -5.51
C CYS A 174 1.67 -14.02 -6.55
N MET A 175 2.75 -14.81 -6.56
CA MET A 175 3.86 -14.65 -7.49
C MET A 175 3.48 -14.80 -8.97
N ALA A 176 2.34 -15.41 -9.29
CA ALA A 176 1.87 -15.54 -10.66
C ALA A 176 1.55 -14.18 -11.31
N CYS A 177 1.19 -13.18 -10.49
CA CYS A 177 0.90 -11.81 -10.92
C CYS A 177 1.95 -10.82 -10.41
N HIS A 178 2.40 -10.98 -9.16
CA HIS A 178 3.32 -10.05 -8.51
C HIS A 178 4.81 -10.41 -8.69
N GLY A 179 5.13 -11.49 -9.41
CA GLY A 179 6.49 -11.93 -9.65
C GLY A 179 7.09 -12.77 -8.51
N PRO A 180 8.11 -13.60 -8.79
CA PRO A 180 8.73 -14.51 -7.82
C PRO A 180 9.42 -13.81 -6.66
N ASP A 181 9.90 -12.59 -6.89
CA ASP A 181 10.57 -11.70 -5.95
C ASP A 181 9.68 -10.53 -5.53
N GLY A 182 8.39 -10.54 -5.92
CA GLY A 182 7.45 -9.47 -5.60
C GLY A 182 7.65 -8.17 -6.37
N ALA A 183 8.45 -8.13 -7.44
CA ALA A 183 8.72 -6.91 -8.21
C ALA A 183 7.50 -6.34 -8.98
N GLY A 184 6.40 -7.09 -9.04
CA GLY A 184 5.20 -6.72 -9.79
C GLY A 184 5.31 -7.01 -11.29
N ASN A 185 4.35 -6.48 -12.06
CA ASN A 185 4.34 -6.60 -13.51
C ASN A 185 3.87 -5.27 -14.14
N PRO A 186 4.78 -4.47 -14.72
CA PRO A 186 4.44 -3.16 -15.28
C PRO A 186 3.43 -3.19 -16.43
N GLY A 187 3.29 -4.32 -17.14
CA GLY A 187 2.37 -4.46 -18.28
C GLY A 187 0.90 -4.34 -17.86
N PRO A 188 0.36 -5.29 -17.08
CA PRO A 188 -0.97 -5.18 -16.45
C PRO A 188 -1.02 -4.25 -15.24
N ALA A 189 0.04 -3.47 -14.99
CA ALA A 189 0.19 -2.61 -13.81
C ALA A 189 0.00 -3.32 -12.45
N TYR A 190 0.40 -4.59 -12.34
CA TYR A 190 0.42 -5.27 -11.04
C TYR A 190 1.50 -4.65 -10.16
N PRO A 191 1.16 -4.22 -8.92
CA PRO A 191 2.08 -3.51 -8.06
C PRO A 191 3.24 -4.40 -7.61
N SER A 192 4.36 -3.75 -7.33
CA SER A 192 5.42 -4.34 -6.52
C SER A 192 4.93 -4.51 -5.08
N LEU A 193 5.20 -5.67 -4.50
CA LEU A 193 4.94 -6.00 -3.09
C LEU A 193 6.23 -6.11 -2.28
N ALA A 194 7.36 -6.31 -2.95
CA ALA A 194 8.67 -6.49 -2.33
C ALA A 194 9.02 -5.31 -1.42
N GLY A 195 9.34 -5.60 -0.17
CA GLY A 195 9.74 -4.60 0.82
C GLY A 195 8.60 -3.74 1.35
N GLN A 196 7.35 -3.93 0.93
CA GLN A 196 6.23 -3.10 1.40
C GLN A 196 5.95 -3.35 2.87
N HIS A 197 5.57 -2.31 3.62
CA HIS A 197 5.23 -2.43 5.04
C HIS A 197 4.14 -3.48 5.28
N ALA A 198 4.35 -4.39 6.26
CA ALA A 198 3.36 -5.42 6.59
C ALA A 198 2.05 -4.79 7.04
N GLN A 199 2.09 -3.72 7.85
CA GLN A 199 0.87 -3.04 8.31
C GLN A 199 0.03 -2.55 7.13
N TYR A 200 0.65 -1.88 6.15
CA TYR A 200 -0.03 -1.40 4.97
C TYR A 200 -0.60 -2.56 4.13
N THR A 201 0.22 -3.59 3.90
CA THR A 201 -0.17 -4.75 3.10
C THR A 201 -1.32 -5.51 3.74
N ALA A 202 -1.25 -5.79 5.04
CA ALA A 202 -2.30 -6.46 5.81
C ALA A 202 -3.60 -5.67 5.73
N THR A 203 -3.54 -4.35 5.92
CA THR A 203 -4.70 -3.47 5.78
C THR A 203 -5.31 -3.60 4.39
N LYS A 204 -4.51 -3.61 3.32
CA LYS A 204 -5.05 -3.74 1.96
C LYS A 204 -5.67 -5.11 1.68
N LEU A 205 -5.04 -6.18 2.14
CA LEU A 205 -5.58 -7.54 2.00
C LEU A 205 -6.89 -7.71 2.77
N GLN A 206 -6.99 -7.16 3.99
CA GLN A 206 -8.23 -7.13 4.76
C GLN A 206 -9.33 -6.38 4.02
N MET A 207 -9.04 -5.17 3.53
CA MET A 207 -10.00 -4.38 2.76
C MET A 207 -10.50 -5.14 1.52
N PHE A 208 -9.60 -5.76 0.75
CA PHE A 208 -10.00 -6.56 -0.40
C PHE A 208 -10.83 -7.78 -0.02
N ARG A 209 -10.44 -8.51 1.04
CA ARG A 209 -11.22 -9.66 1.54
C ARG A 209 -12.63 -9.25 1.95
N ASP A 210 -12.76 -8.09 2.59
CA ASP A 210 -14.03 -7.56 3.08
C ASP A 210 -14.89 -6.94 1.96
N GLY A 211 -14.38 -6.94 0.72
CA GLY A 211 -15.10 -6.50 -0.49
C GLY A 211 -14.84 -5.04 -0.89
N ASP A 212 -13.94 -4.33 -0.22
CA ASP A 212 -13.55 -2.95 -0.56
C ASP A 212 -12.50 -2.95 -1.67
N GLY A 213 -12.98 -3.16 -2.90
CA GLY A 213 -12.23 -2.94 -4.13
C GLY A 213 -12.50 -1.54 -4.65
N TYR A 214 -11.58 -0.60 -4.45
CA TYR A 214 -11.72 0.77 -4.95
C TYR A 214 -12.06 0.81 -6.45
N GLY A 215 -13.10 1.57 -6.83
CA GLY A 215 -13.65 1.70 -8.19
C GLY A 215 -14.95 0.91 -8.42
N GLU A 216 -15.76 1.35 -9.39
CA GLU A 216 -17.00 0.65 -9.79
C GLU A 216 -16.75 -0.32 -10.97
N GLY A 217 -17.66 -1.27 -11.20
CA GLY A 217 -17.67 -2.09 -12.42
C GLY A 217 -16.47 -3.04 -12.57
N GLU A 218 -15.92 -3.16 -13.79
CA GLU A 218 -14.77 -4.01 -14.13
C GLU A 218 -13.42 -3.44 -13.61
N SER A 219 -13.39 -2.89 -12.40
CA SER A 219 -12.15 -2.38 -11.78
C SER A 219 -11.11 -3.49 -11.69
N GLU A 220 -9.88 -3.20 -12.12
CA GLU A 220 -8.75 -4.14 -12.03
C GLU A 220 -8.47 -4.59 -10.59
N ASN A 221 -8.95 -3.85 -9.58
CA ASN A 221 -8.80 -4.20 -8.17
C ASN A 221 -9.73 -5.36 -7.74
N LEU A 222 -10.81 -5.63 -8.48
CA LEU A 222 -11.72 -6.73 -8.16
C LEU A 222 -11.05 -8.10 -8.23
N VAL A 223 -9.96 -8.23 -9.00
CA VAL A 223 -9.14 -9.44 -8.98
C VAL A 223 -8.61 -9.73 -7.57
N MET A 224 -8.19 -8.69 -6.85
CA MET A 224 -7.68 -8.84 -5.49
C MET A 224 -8.78 -9.10 -4.47
N VAL A 225 -9.99 -8.57 -4.67
CA VAL A 225 -11.17 -8.94 -3.87
C VAL A 225 -11.41 -10.44 -3.94
N GLN A 226 -11.40 -11.02 -5.15
CA GLN A 226 -11.60 -12.45 -5.33
C GLN A 226 -10.43 -13.29 -4.76
N VAL A 227 -9.19 -12.82 -4.90
CA VAL A 227 -8.00 -13.52 -4.38
C VAL A 227 -7.98 -13.51 -2.85
N ALA A 228 -8.34 -12.39 -2.22
CA ALA A 228 -8.27 -12.22 -0.77
C ALA A 228 -9.45 -12.83 -0.02
N ALA A 229 -10.58 -13.07 -0.70
CA ALA A 229 -11.85 -13.53 -0.09
C ALA A 229 -11.73 -14.73 0.86
N ASN A 230 -10.78 -15.65 0.61
CA ASN A 230 -10.62 -16.88 1.38
C ASN A 230 -9.39 -16.89 2.31
N LEU A 231 -8.71 -15.74 2.47
CA LEU A 231 -7.59 -15.59 3.39
C LEU A 231 -8.08 -15.41 4.83
N THR A 232 -7.46 -16.12 5.77
CA THR A 232 -7.68 -15.88 7.20
C THR A 232 -6.90 -14.65 7.68
N ASP A 233 -7.22 -14.13 8.87
CA ASP A 233 -6.45 -13.01 9.46
C ASP A 233 -4.98 -13.36 9.67
N GLU A 234 -4.71 -14.57 10.16
CA GLU A 234 -3.35 -15.07 10.35
C GLU A 234 -2.59 -15.16 9.02
N GLU A 235 -3.23 -15.67 7.97
CA GLU A 235 -2.60 -15.76 6.65
C GLU A 235 -2.35 -14.39 6.01
N ILE A 236 -3.23 -13.42 6.26
CA ILE A 236 -3.00 -12.03 5.82
C ILE A 236 -1.76 -11.46 6.51
N GLN A 237 -1.59 -11.66 7.82
CA GLN A 237 -0.40 -11.22 8.54
C GLN A 237 0.86 -11.94 8.04
N SER A 238 0.77 -13.26 7.86
CA SER A 238 1.83 -14.10 7.31
C SER A 238 2.28 -13.62 5.92
N LEU A 239 1.33 -13.34 5.01
CA LEU A 239 1.62 -12.78 3.68
C LEU A 239 2.24 -11.38 3.77
N ALA A 240 1.66 -10.52 4.60
CA ALA A 240 2.10 -9.14 4.74
C ALA A 240 3.54 -9.02 5.26
N THR A 241 3.89 -9.81 6.27
CA THR A 241 5.25 -9.82 6.80
C THR A 241 6.25 -10.52 5.87
N TYR A 242 5.81 -11.56 5.16
CA TYR A 242 6.64 -12.19 4.14
C TYR A 242 7.02 -11.19 3.04
N VAL A 243 6.06 -10.42 2.50
CA VAL A 243 6.37 -9.45 1.45
C VAL A 243 7.16 -8.24 1.96
N GLU A 244 7.05 -7.90 3.24
CA GLU A 244 7.92 -6.89 3.87
C GLU A 244 9.39 -7.32 3.84
N GLY A 245 9.68 -8.59 4.12
CA GLY A 245 11.02 -9.15 4.00
C GLY A 245 11.42 -9.54 2.57
N LEU A 246 10.48 -9.61 1.63
CA LEU A 246 10.73 -10.09 0.27
C LEU A 246 11.55 -9.08 -0.54
N HIS A 247 12.62 -9.56 -1.17
CA HIS A 247 13.47 -8.78 -2.06
C HIS A 247 14.14 -9.68 -3.09
N ALA A 248 14.54 -9.09 -4.22
CA ALA A 248 15.47 -9.73 -5.12
C ALA A 248 16.78 -9.97 -4.36
N VAL A 249 17.23 -11.23 -4.34
CA VAL A 249 18.60 -11.53 -3.92
C VAL A 249 19.48 -10.84 -4.96
N ALA A 250 20.24 -9.82 -4.57
CA ALA A 250 21.28 -9.32 -5.44
C ALA A 250 22.14 -10.53 -5.80
N ASP A 251 22.29 -10.84 -7.10
CA ASP A 251 23.36 -11.74 -7.55
C ASP A 251 24.58 -11.35 -6.75
N GLU A 252 25.13 -12.28 -5.96
CA GLU A 252 26.21 -12.02 -5.00
C GLU A 252 27.16 -11.01 -5.64
N ALA A 253 27.23 -9.80 -5.06
CA ALA A 253 28.24 -8.84 -5.46
C ALA A 253 29.55 -9.64 -5.48
N PRO A 254 30.29 -9.68 -6.60
CA PRO A 254 31.45 -10.55 -6.72
C PRO A 254 32.30 -10.26 -5.49
N ALA A 255 32.50 -11.31 -4.68
CA ALA A 255 33.22 -11.24 -3.42
C ALA A 255 34.37 -10.28 -3.62
N SER A 256 34.31 -9.13 -2.96
CA SER A 256 35.38 -8.17 -3.04
C SER A 256 36.63 -8.94 -2.66
N ASP A 257 37.54 -9.12 -3.61
CA ASP A 257 38.89 -9.59 -3.36
C ASP A 257 39.53 -8.59 -2.41
N GLU A 258 39.26 -8.75 -1.11
CA GLU A 258 40.09 -8.18 -0.07
C GLU A 258 41.43 -8.91 -0.17
N PRO A 259 42.54 -8.19 -0.39
CA PRO A 259 43.84 -8.82 -0.37
C PRO A 259 44.08 -9.33 1.05
N GLN A 260 44.18 -10.65 1.19
CA GLN A 260 44.63 -11.28 2.42
C GLN A 260 46.04 -10.74 2.74
N ILE A 261 46.12 -9.87 3.75
CA ILE A 261 47.40 -9.52 4.35
C ILE A 261 47.82 -10.72 5.19
N GLU A 262 48.65 -11.57 4.59
CA GLU A 262 49.42 -12.57 5.32
C GLU A 262 50.29 -11.86 6.38
N ALA A 263 50.12 -12.28 7.63
CA ALA A 263 50.89 -11.81 8.75
C ALA A 263 52.36 -12.19 8.60
N ALA A 264 53.19 -11.25 8.13
CA ALA A 264 54.63 -11.35 8.19
C ALA A 264 55.13 -11.05 9.61
N ALA A 265 55.85 -12.02 10.16
CA ALA A 265 56.43 -12.03 11.50
C ALA A 265 57.29 -10.79 11.82
N ALA A 266 57.13 -10.28 13.04
CA ALA A 266 57.97 -9.25 13.64
C ALA A 266 59.39 -9.75 13.92
N PRO A 267 60.42 -8.89 13.79
CA PRO A 267 61.61 -8.97 14.62
C PRO A 267 61.58 -7.90 15.73
N ALA A 268 62.09 -8.32 16.88
CA ALA A 268 62.20 -7.53 18.10
C ALA A 268 63.36 -6.52 18.08
N GLY A 269 63.20 -5.48 18.91
CA GLY A 269 64.24 -4.53 19.35
C GLY A 269 64.05 -3.14 18.73
N GLY A 270 64.01 -2.03 19.44
CA GLY A 270 64.28 -1.73 20.85
C GLY A 270 64.79 -0.28 20.94
N THR A 271 64.36 0.43 21.99
CA THR A 271 64.91 1.68 22.56
C THR A 271 64.62 3.03 21.87
N GLY A 272 64.13 3.99 22.67
CA GLY A 272 64.52 5.41 22.52
C GLY A 272 63.43 6.48 22.58
N ILE A 273 62.98 6.83 23.80
CA ILE A 273 62.65 8.16 24.34
C ILE A 273 62.36 9.37 23.41
N SER A 274 61.24 10.07 23.62
CA SER A 274 61.20 11.41 24.26
C SER A 274 59.79 12.03 24.25
N GLU A 275 59.40 12.56 25.42
CA GLU A 275 58.19 13.32 25.73
C GLU A 275 57.99 14.59 24.88
N ALA A 276 56.73 14.95 24.62
CA ALA A 276 56.22 16.32 24.72
C ALA A 276 54.67 16.33 24.62
N THR A 277 54.01 16.68 25.74
CA THR A 277 52.64 17.22 25.76
C THR A 277 52.68 18.72 25.34
N PRO A 278 51.53 19.33 25.00
CA PRO A 278 50.71 19.92 26.05
C PRO A 278 49.20 19.67 25.90
N GLU A 279 48.56 19.80 27.05
CA GLU A 279 47.13 19.70 27.33
C GLU A 279 46.32 20.85 26.71
N THR A 280 45.08 20.55 26.33
CA THR A 280 43.93 21.43 26.56
C THR A 280 42.67 20.59 26.79
N ASP A 281 42.11 20.75 27.99
CA ASP A 281 40.77 20.36 28.44
C ASP A 281 39.65 20.77 27.46
N PHE A 282 38.71 19.85 27.21
CA PHE A 282 37.31 20.21 27.05
C PHE A 282 36.42 19.06 27.55
N THR A 283 35.82 19.28 28.72
CA THR A 283 34.81 18.45 29.36
C THR A 283 33.46 18.63 28.67
N GLY A 284 32.74 17.52 28.41
CA GLY A 284 31.41 17.57 27.79
C GLY A 284 30.76 16.21 27.61
N ALA A 285 30.55 15.47 28.69
CA ALA A 285 29.72 14.26 28.69
C ALA A 285 28.91 14.18 29.98
N GLN A 286 27.83 14.96 30.08
CA GLN A 286 26.77 14.82 31.08
C GLN A 286 25.45 15.35 30.51
N THR A 287 24.77 14.58 29.65
CA THR A 287 23.34 14.74 29.34
C THR A 287 22.75 13.39 28.93
N SER A 288 22.63 12.46 29.89
CA SER A 288 21.84 11.25 29.66
C SER A 288 21.05 10.76 30.87
N ASP A 289 21.21 11.37 32.05
CA ASP A 289 20.46 10.98 33.26
C ASP A 289 19.29 11.91 33.59
N ALA A 290 19.40 13.22 33.34
CA ALA A 290 18.32 14.17 33.65
C ALA A 290 17.08 14.01 32.76
N ALA A 291 17.26 13.58 31.51
CA ALA A 291 16.14 13.33 30.59
C ALA A 291 15.40 12.02 30.89
N ALA A 292 16.03 11.08 31.60
CA ALA A 292 15.41 9.81 31.99
C ALA A 292 14.53 9.96 33.24
N GLU A 293 14.89 10.86 34.16
CA GLU A 293 14.10 11.16 35.36
C GLU A 293 12.79 11.91 35.00
N GLU A 294 12.87 12.90 34.10
CA GLU A 294 11.70 13.72 33.69
C GLU A 294 10.66 12.92 32.89
N VAL A 295 11.08 11.89 32.13
CA VAL A 295 10.17 10.97 31.45
C VAL A 295 9.49 10.00 32.42
N ARG A 296 10.16 9.65 33.53
CA ARG A 296 9.61 8.74 34.54
C ARG A 296 8.53 9.43 35.39
N GLU A 297 8.75 10.69 35.76
CA GLU A 297 7.82 11.48 36.57
C GLU A 297 6.53 11.80 35.79
N ASN A 298 6.64 12.14 34.50
CA ASN A 298 5.48 12.36 33.61
C ASN A 298 4.64 11.08 33.35
N GLN A 299 5.24 9.88 33.48
CA GLN A 299 4.52 8.61 33.32
C GLN A 299 3.82 8.15 34.60
N GLU A 300 4.22 8.65 35.77
CA GLU A 300 3.56 8.38 37.05
C GLU A 300 2.30 9.26 37.20
N GLU A 301 2.35 10.55 36.86
CA GLU A 301 1.16 11.43 36.86
C GLU A 301 0.07 10.97 35.87
N ALA A 302 0.45 10.52 34.68
CA ALA A 302 -0.51 10.03 33.68
C ALA A 302 -1.20 8.70 34.05
N ARG A 303 -0.65 7.96 35.04
CA ARG A 303 -1.27 6.73 35.56
C ARG A 303 -2.26 7.01 36.67
N GLU A 304 -1.97 7.99 37.52
CA GLU A 304 -2.91 8.42 38.57
C GLU A 304 -4.18 9.06 37.97
N ASP A 305 -4.07 9.81 36.86
CA ASP A 305 -5.22 10.37 36.15
C ASP A 305 -6.13 9.33 35.47
N ALA A 306 -5.61 8.12 35.20
CA ALA A 306 -6.35 7.05 34.55
C ALA A 306 -7.13 6.17 35.54
N GLU A 307 -6.75 6.15 36.82
CA GLU A 307 -7.44 5.36 37.86
C GLU A 307 -8.68 6.06 38.44
N ASP A 308 -8.83 7.37 38.26
CA ASP A 308 -9.98 8.16 38.77
C ASP A 308 -11.17 8.28 37.78
N ALA A 309 -11.07 7.68 36.58
CA ALA A 309 -12.11 7.73 35.56
C ALA A 309 -13.14 6.59 35.71
N GLU A 310 -14.07 6.71 36.66
CA GLU A 310 -15.22 5.78 36.78
C GLU A 310 -16.19 5.92 35.57
N PRO A 311 -16.66 4.81 34.96
CA PRO A 311 -17.62 4.85 33.88
C PRO A 311 -19.04 5.14 34.40
N GLY A 312 -19.66 6.22 33.89
CA GLY A 312 -21.04 6.60 34.20
C GLY A 312 -22.08 5.57 33.69
N PRO A 313 -23.29 5.53 34.28
CA PRO A 313 -24.23 4.45 34.06
C PRO A 313 -24.93 4.55 32.70
N GLU A 314 -25.00 3.43 31.99
CA GLU A 314 -25.75 3.26 30.75
C GLU A 314 -27.26 3.35 31.01
N GLY A 315 -27.92 4.25 30.28
CA GLY A 315 -29.37 4.46 30.31
C GLY A 315 -30.11 3.53 29.34
N ASN A 316 -31.17 2.93 29.88
CA ASN A 316 -32.14 2.03 29.24
C ASN A 316 -33.04 2.70 28.19
#